data_AF-A0A448TI81-F1
#
_entry.id   AF-A0A448TI81-F1
#
_cell.length_a   1.000
_cell.length_b   1.000
_cell.length_c   1.000
_cell.angle_alpha   90.00
_cell.angle_beta   90.00
_cell.angle_gamma   90.00
#
_symmetry.space_group_name_H-M   'P 1'
#
loop_
_entity.id
_entity.type
_entity.pdbx_description
1 polymer ?
#
loop_
_entity_poly.entity_id
_entity_poly.type
_entity_poly.pdbx_seq_one_letter_code
_entity_poly.pdbx_strand_id
1 'polypeptide(L)'
;MIHQSTWHKATLGGIAGFVLVMNLAGCGDISSTTSAARSSANAMATHIDSGLSGGTQDDAAQIGTVGDSEEGSGDTGSGAENVSREYKNALRSAESYLKYSDFSKAKLYDQLTSEYGSKYPADAAQYAIDNVKADWKAEALDAAKAYQKYTPMSDSELYDQLTSEYGSGFTPEEAQYAIDNLDK
;
A
#
# COMPACT_ATOMS: atom_id res chain seq x y z
N MET A 1 -40.54 34.64 -6.58
CA MET A 1 -40.51 33.67 -5.45
C MET A 1 -39.14 33.02 -5.48
N ILE A 2 -38.26 33.44 -4.56
CA ILE A 2 -36.86 33.02 -4.49
C ILE A 2 -36.79 31.99 -3.36
N HIS A 3 -36.51 30.72 -3.70
CA HIS A 3 -36.30 29.67 -2.71
C HIS A 3 -34.83 29.67 -2.29
N GLN A 4 -34.54 30.17 -1.09
CA GLN A 4 -33.27 29.96 -0.40
C GLN A 4 -33.50 28.86 0.63
N SER A 5 -33.00 27.65 0.38
CA SER A 5 -32.95 26.59 1.38
C SER A 5 -31.62 26.64 2.12
N THR A 6 -31.69 27.14 3.35
CA THR A 6 -30.60 27.18 4.31
C THR A 6 -30.33 25.78 4.87
N TRP A 7 -29.10 25.29 4.70
CA TRP A 7 -28.60 24.07 5.32
C TRP A 7 -28.26 24.33 6.79
N HIS A 8 -28.92 23.62 7.72
CA HIS A 8 -28.52 23.60 9.12
C HIS A 8 -27.39 22.59 9.32
N LYS A 9 -26.28 23.07 9.89
CA LYS A 9 -25.06 22.31 10.17
C LYS A 9 -25.29 21.40 11.37
N ALA A 10 -25.02 20.10 11.22
CA ALA A 10 -24.96 19.16 12.33
C ALA A 10 -23.57 19.21 12.96
N THR A 11 -23.47 19.74 14.17
CA THR A 11 -22.31 19.66 15.06
C THR A 11 -22.34 18.32 15.79
N LEU A 12 -21.42 17.41 15.47
CA LEU A 12 -21.25 16.15 16.20
C LEU A 12 -20.36 16.41 17.42
N GLY A 13 -20.96 16.29 18.61
CA GLY A 13 -20.28 16.33 19.90
C GLY A 13 -19.42 15.09 20.12
N GLY A 14 -18.24 15.29 20.70
CA GLY A 14 -17.17 14.31 20.81
C GLY A 14 -17.42 13.16 21.79
N ILE A 15 -16.67 12.08 21.56
CA ILE A 15 -16.41 11.04 22.55
C ILE A 15 -14.89 10.96 22.67
N ALA A 16 -14.39 11.50 23.78
CA ALA A 16 -13.01 11.38 24.20
C ALA A 16 -12.85 10.12 25.06
N GLY A 17 -11.79 9.37 24.80
CA GLY A 17 -11.06 8.65 25.84
C GLY A 17 -11.38 7.16 26.02
N PHE A 18 -10.59 6.30 25.37
CA PHE A 18 -10.12 5.09 26.04
C PHE A 18 -8.65 4.85 25.67
N VAL A 19 -7.77 5.42 26.49
CA VAL A 19 -6.34 5.11 26.51
C VAL A 19 -6.18 3.86 27.38
N LEU A 20 -5.85 2.72 26.77
CA LEU A 20 -5.37 1.54 27.49
C LEU A 20 -3.85 1.44 27.33
N VAL A 21 -3.13 2.09 28.25
CA VAL A 21 -1.71 1.84 28.49
C VAL A 21 -1.61 0.76 29.54
N MET A 22 -1.04 -0.39 29.18
CA MET A 22 -0.50 -1.38 30.12
C MET A 22 0.93 -1.70 29.71
N ASN A 23 1.84 -1.00 30.38
CA ASN A 23 3.27 -1.26 30.40
C ASN A 23 3.54 -2.16 31.61
N LEU A 24 4.19 -3.32 31.45
CA LEU A 24 4.98 -3.84 32.57
C LEU A 24 6.18 -4.68 32.12
N ALA A 25 7.32 -4.24 32.64
CA ALA A 25 8.66 -4.73 32.47
C ALA A 25 8.89 -6.17 32.95
N GLY A 26 9.89 -6.80 32.35
CA GLY A 26 10.47 -8.04 32.84
C GLY A 26 11.78 -8.36 32.11
N CYS A 27 12.85 -7.61 32.43
CA CYS A 27 14.21 -8.04 32.13
C CYS A 27 14.54 -9.28 32.98
N GLY A 28 15.18 -10.28 32.38
CA GLY A 28 15.62 -11.47 33.10
C GLY A 28 16.58 -12.30 32.25
N ASP A 29 17.83 -11.85 32.15
CA ASP A 29 18.95 -12.71 31.82
C ASP A 29 19.26 -13.61 33.02
N ILE A 30 19.15 -14.94 32.84
CA ILE A 30 19.86 -15.90 33.69
C ILE A 30 20.65 -16.85 32.79
N SER A 31 21.96 -16.88 33.00
CA SER A 31 22.88 -17.85 32.44
C SER A 31 22.83 -19.18 33.22
N SER A 32 23.11 -20.26 32.48
CA SER A 32 23.90 -21.44 32.88
C SER A 32 23.17 -22.76 33.19
N THR A 33 23.75 -23.80 32.56
CA THR A 33 23.95 -25.18 33.04
C THR A 33 22.96 -26.27 32.61
N THR A 34 23.38 -26.93 31.53
CA THR A 34 23.65 -28.37 31.37
C THR A 34 22.63 -29.41 31.87
N SER A 35 22.15 -30.22 30.93
CA SER A 35 22.17 -31.68 31.07
C SER A 35 22.40 -32.36 29.71
N ALA A 36 23.09 -33.50 29.76
CA ALA A 36 23.85 -34.11 28.68
C ALA A 36 23.20 -35.38 28.09
N ALA A 37 23.78 -35.81 26.96
CA ALA A 37 23.83 -37.17 26.39
C ALA A 37 22.56 -37.66 25.63
N ARG A 38 22.64 -38.39 24.50
CA ARG A 38 23.71 -39.24 23.94
C ARG A 38 23.43 -39.65 22.48
N SER A 39 24.51 -39.75 21.69
CA SER A 39 24.82 -40.70 20.59
C SER A 39 23.84 -41.04 19.47
N SER A 40 24.22 -40.66 18.24
CA SER A 40 24.77 -41.63 17.26
C SER A 40 25.52 -40.90 16.15
N ALA A 41 26.83 -41.11 16.11
CA ALA A 41 27.68 -40.73 14.99
C ALA A 41 27.99 -41.99 14.18
N ASN A 42 27.70 -41.96 12.89
CA ASN A 42 28.29 -42.89 11.92
C ASN A 42 29.22 -42.05 11.04
N ALA A 43 30.52 -42.27 11.17
CA ALA A 43 31.56 -41.60 10.41
C ALA A 43 32.14 -42.60 9.40
N MET A 44 32.21 -42.18 8.14
CA MET A 44 33.14 -42.74 7.15
C MET A 44 33.86 -41.54 6.51
N ALA A 45 35.12 -41.39 6.90
CA ALA A 45 36.13 -40.58 6.22
C ALA A 45 36.43 -41.23 4.85
N THR A 46 37.03 -40.63 3.83
CA THR A 46 38.05 -39.59 3.65
C THR A 46 38.05 -39.29 2.14
N HIS A 47 38.46 -38.10 1.69
CA HIS A 47 39.59 -37.98 0.76
C HIS A 47 39.94 -36.49 0.57
N ILE A 48 41.17 -36.21 0.95
CA ILE A 48 41.92 -34.96 0.87
C ILE A 48 42.57 -34.88 -0.51
N ASP A 49 42.40 -33.74 -1.17
CA ASP A 49 43.40 -33.26 -2.13
C ASP A 49 43.61 -31.76 -1.91
N SER A 50 44.88 -31.40 -1.75
CA SER A 50 45.37 -30.07 -1.45
C SER A 50 45.90 -29.45 -2.73
N GLY A 51 45.35 -28.30 -3.13
CA GLY A 51 45.88 -27.47 -4.22
C GLY A 51 45.88 -26.00 -3.83
N LEU A 52 46.98 -25.57 -3.22
CA LEU A 52 47.32 -24.19 -2.84
C LEU A 52 47.78 -23.38 -4.06
N SER A 53 47.21 -22.17 -4.26
CA SER A 53 47.86 -20.94 -4.76
C SER A 53 46.75 -19.88 -4.88
N GLY A 54 46.74 -18.70 -4.23
CA GLY A 54 47.82 -17.79 -3.86
C GLY A 54 47.49 -16.43 -4.50
N GLY A 55 47.13 -15.41 -3.70
CA GLY A 55 46.87 -14.06 -4.21
C GLY A 55 46.11 -13.18 -3.21
N THR A 56 46.81 -12.22 -2.64
CA THR A 56 46.55 -11.45 -1.41
C THR A 56 46.29 -9.97 -1.74
N GLN A 57 45.36 -9.33 -1.02
CA GLN A 57 45.31 -7.87 -0.67
C GLN A 57 45.19 -6.84 -1.81
N ASP A 58 44.70 -5.61 -1.66
CA ASP A 58 44.19 -4.72 -0.59
C ASP A 58 43.27 -3.71 -1.33
N ASP A 59 42.32 -3.07 -0.65
CA ASP A 59 42.25 -1.60 -0.55
C ASP A 59 40.89 -1.11 -0.02
N ALA A 60 40.99 -0.45 1.12
CA ALA A 60 39.93 0.33 1.75
C ALA A 60 39.95 1.75 1.19
N ALA A 61 38.78 2.31 0.86
CA ALA A 61 38.61 3.75 0.74
C ALA A 61 37.24 4.16 1.31
N GLN A 62 37.31 4.77 2.49
CA GLN A 62 36.32 5.63 3.10
C GLN A 62 35.91 6.78 2.18
N ILE A 63 34.60 7.07 2.10
CA ILE A 63 34.11 8.45 1.97
C ILE A 63 32.84 8.57 2.84
N GLY A 64 32.97 9.31 3.94
CA GLY A 64 31.83 9.96 4.57
C GLY A 64 31.55 11.30 3.88
N THR A 65 30.29 11.72 3.85
CA THR A 65 29.95 13.13 4.02
C THR A 65 28.50 13.28 4.45
N VAL A 66 28.34 14.09 5.48
CA VAL A 66 27.10 14.59 6.06
C VAL A 66 26.68 15.84 5.26
N GLY A 67 25.39 16.16 5.21
CA GLY A 67 24.85 17.40 4.62
C GLY A 67 23.40 17.15 4.21
N ASP A 68 22.43 17.32 5.10
CA ASP A 68 21.79 18.59 5.49
C ASP A 68 20.65 18.97 4.52
N SER A 69 19.46 18.99 5.10
CA SER A 69 18.30 19.86 4.85
C SER A 69 18.08 20.41 3.45
N GLU A 70 16.90 20.10 2.89
CA GLU A 70 16.09 21.14 2.24
C GLU A 70 14.60 20.71 2.24
N GLU A 71 13.88 21.23 3.24
CA GLU A 71 12.52 21.74 3.04
C GLU A 71 12.57 22.82 1.96
N GLY A 72 11.69 22.74 0.97
CA GLY A 72 11.51 23.78 -0.03
C GLY A 72 10.49 23.34 -1.06
N SER A 73 9.21 23.57 -0.81
CA SER A 73 8.51 24.84 -1.06
C SER A 73 7.63 24.63 -2.28
N GLY A 74 6.33 24.67 -2.04
CA GLY A 74 5.33 24.67 -3.09
C GLY A 74 5.57 25.80 -4.07
N ASP A 75 5.52 25.46 -5.35
CA ASP A 75 5.31 26.41 -6.44
C ASP A 75 3.81 26.39 -6.79
N THR A 76 3.07 27.26 -6.13
CA THR A 76 1.75 27.69 -6.61
C THR A 76 1.99 28.84 -7.58
N GLY A 77 1.96 28.55 -8.89
CA GLY A 77 2.35 29.52 -9.90
C GLY A 77 1.78 29.28 -11.31
N SER A 78 0.46 29.35 -11.46
CA SER A 78 -0.25 29.87 -12.65
C SER A 78 0.16 29.35 -14.05
N GLY A 79 -0.63 28.41 -14.59
CA GLY A 79 -0.64 28.09 -16.01
C GLY A 79 -1.75 27.12 -16.39
N ALA A 80 -3.00 27.58 -16.41
CA ALA A 80 -4.00 26.94 -17.27
C ALA A 80 -3.39 26.85 -18.69
N GLU A 81 -3.40 25.65 -19.28
CA GLU A 81 -2.86 25.24 -20.60
C GLU A 81 -1.48 24.53 -20.63
N ASN A 82 -0.72 24.40 -19.54
CA ASN A 82 0.43 23.47 -19.55
C ASN A 82 0.41 22.52 -18.36
N VAL A 83 -0.37 21.45 -18.50
CA VAL A 83 -0.32 20.30 -17.58
C VAL A 83 1.13 19.83 -17.50
N SER A 84 1.69 19.88 -16.29
CA SER A 84 3.09 19.55 -16.05
C SER A 84 3.42 18.12 -16.47
N ARG A 85 4.71 17.84 -16.69
CA ARG A 85 5.17 16.47 -16.96
C ARG A 85 4.72 15.50 -15.86
N GLU A 86 4.71 15.96 -14.61
CA GLU A 86 4.35 15.15 -13.44
C GLU A 86 2.89 14.69 -13.49
N TYR A 87 1.98 15.60 -13.82
CA TYR A 87 0.54 15.32 -13.91
C TYR A 87 0.23 14.35 -15.05
N LYS A 88 0.92 14.50 -16.19
CA LYS A 88 0.85 13.55 -17.32
C LYS A 88 1.42 12.18 -16.95
N ASN A 89 2.46 12.13 -16.12
CA ASN A 89 3.00 10.87 -15.62
C ASN A 89 2.02 10.17 -14.69
N ALA A 90 1.43 10.90 -13.74
CA ALA A 90 0.42 10.38 -12.82
C ALA A 90 -0.77 9.76 -13.57
N LEU A 91 -1.28 10.45 -14.60
CA LEU A 91 -2.37 9.92 -15.45
C LEU A 91 -1.96 8.60 -16.14
N ARG A 92 -0.78 8.54 -16.75
CA ARG A 92 -0.30 7.30 -17.40
C ARG A 92 -0.08 6.15 -16.42
N SER A 93 0.37 6.45 -15.20
CA SER A 93 0.49 5.47 -14.14
C SER A 93 -0.87 4.97 -13.69
N ALA A 94 -1.87 5.85 -13.55
CA ALA A 94 -3.24 5.49 -13.24
C ALA A 94 -3.84 4.54 -14.30
N GLU A 95 -3.69 4.87 -15.59
CA GLU A 95 -4.08 4.01 -16.71
C GLU A 95 -3.36 2.65 -16.68
N SER A 96 -2.07 2.66 -16.32
CA SER A 96 -1.27 1.44 -16.23
C SER A 96 -1.73 0.54 -15.08
N TYR A 97 -2.05 1.10 -13.92
CA TYR A 97 -2.57 0.32 -12.79
C TYR A 97 -3.89 -0.36 -13.15
N LEU A 98 -4.85 0.39 -13.69
CA LEU A 98 -6.16 -0.13 -14.12
C LEU A 98 -6.06 -1.20 -15.21
N LYS A 99 -5.00 -1.16 -16.03
CA LYS A 99 -4.77 -2.21 -17.04
C LYS A 99 -4.42 -3.58 -16.43
N TYR A 100 -3.79 -3.61 -15.26
CA TYR A 100 -3.24 -4.84 -14.68
C TYR A 100 -3.99 -5.30 -13.43
N SER A 101 -4.77 -4.42 -12.79
CA SER A 101 -5.51 -4.73 -11.58
C SER A 101 -6.70 -3.78 -11.43
N ASP A 102 -7.73 -4.24 -10.74
CA ASP A 102 -8.94 -3.49 -10.51
C ASP A 102 -8.75 -2.56 -9.30
N PHE A 103 -9.15 -1.29 -9.45
CA PHE A 103 -9.06 -0.31 -8.36
C PHE A 103 -10.36 0.48 -8.20
N SER A 104 -10.71 0.75 -6.94
CA SER A 104 -11.60 1.85 -6.66
C SER A 104 -10.90 3.18 -6.89
N LYS A 105 -11.69 4.24 -7.08
CA LYS A 105 -11.16 5.60 -7.19
C LYS A 105 -10.28 5.98 -6.00
N ALA A 106 -10.71 5.64 -4.79
CA ALA A 106 -9.97 5.92 -3.56
C ALA A 106 -8.65 5.15 -3.50
N LYS A 107 -8.68 3.84 -3.79
CA LYS A 107 -7.48 3.01 -3.77
C LYS A 107 -6.48 3.34 -4.86
N LEU A 108 -6.95 3.78 -6.03
CA LEU A 108 -6.05 4.26 -7.08
C LEU A 108 -5.34 5.55 -6.65
N TYR A 109 -6.04 6.47 -5.99
CA TYR A 109 -5.43 7.68 -5.43
C TYR A 109 -4.37 7.34 -4.37
N ASP A 110 -4.70 6.46 -3.43
CA ASP A 110 -3.76 5.98 -2.41
C ASP A 110 -2.53 5.34 -3.06
N GLN A 111 -2.73 4.52 -4.10
CA GLN A 111 -1.65 3.87 -4.83
C GLN A 111 -0.72 4.87 -5.54
N LEU A 112 -1.28 5.93 -6.11
CA LEU A 112 -0.52 6.97 -6.79
C LEU A 112 0.29 7.82 -5.82
N THR A 113 -0.24 8.08 -4.62
CA THR A 113 0.39 8.92 -3.59
C THR A 113 1.29 8.15 -2.62
N SER A 114 1.13 6.83 -2.53
CA SER A 114 1.85 5.97 -1.58
C SER A 114 3.36 6.05 -1.73
N GLU A 115 4.05 6.07 -0.58
CA GLU A 115 5.50 5.95 -0.46
C GLU A 115 6.06 4.62 -0.99
N TYR A 116 5.22 3.62 -1.19
CA TYR A 116 5.60 2.33 -1.78
C TYR A 116 5.02 2.16 -3.20
N GLY A 117 4.20 3.11 -3.65
CA GLY A 117 3.60 3.14 -4.97
C GLY A 117 4.36 4.08 -5.90
N SER A 118 3.64 5.08 -6.43
CA SER A 118 4.23 6.04 -7.38
C SER A 118 4.78 7.32 -6.75
N LYS A 119 4.46 7.61 -5.48
CA LYS A 119 4.90 8.81 -4.75
C LYS A 119 4.58 10.14 -5.45
N TYR A 120 3.51 10.18 -6.23
CA TYR A 120 3.10 11.42 -6.87
C TYR A 120 2.60 12.43 -5.81
N PRO A 121 2.88 13.72 -6.00
CA PRO A 121 2.20 14.77 -5.26
C PRO A 121 0.67 14.63 -5.34
N ALA A 122 -0.03 14.98 -4.26
CA ALA A 122 -1.47 14.82 -4.12
C ALA A 122 -2.27 15.49 -5.26
N ASP A 123 -1.84 16.67 -5.71
CA ASP A 123 -2.46 17.41 -6.82
C ASP A 123 -2.29 16.71 -8.17
N ALA A 124 -1.12 16.13 -8.45
CA ALA A 124 -0.87 15.32 -9.65
C ALA A 124 -1.68 14.01 -9.63
N ALA A 125 -1.78 13.35 -8.47
CA ALA A 125 -2.60 12.16 -8.30
C ALA A 125 -4.09 12.47 -8.48
N GLN A 126 -4.58 13.57 -7.88
CA GLN A 126 -5.97 14.00 -8.07
C GLN A 126 -6.25 14.33 -9.53
N TYR A 127 -5.34 15.02 -10.21
CA TYR A 127 -5.45 15.24 -11.65
C TYR A 127 -5.57 13.93 -12.42
N ALA A 128 -4.77 12.91 -12.09
CA ALA A 128 -4.87 11.60 -12.72
C ALA A 128 -6.25 10.96 -12.50
N ILE A 129 -6.77 10.98 -11.28
CA ILE A 129 -8.10 10.44 -10.94
C ILE A 129 -9.23 11.15 -11.68
N ASP A 130 -9.12 12.46 -11.86
CA ASP A 130 -10.16 13.25 -12.54
C ASP A 130 -10.15 13.07 -14.06
N ASN A 131 -9.00 12.67 -14.63
CA ASN A 131 -8.80 12.58 -16.07
C ASN A 131 -8.70 11.14 -16.60
N VAL A 132 -8.50 10.15 -15.73
CA VAL A 132 -8.47 8.74 -16.13
C VAL A 132 -9.85 8.30 -16.58
N LYS A 133 -9.90 7.62 -17.72
CA LYS A 133 -11.14 7.08 -18.28
C LYS A 133 -11.37 5.68 -17.74
N ALA A 134 -12.05 5.60 -16.62
CA ALA A 134 -12.43 4.34 -15.98
C ALA A 134 -13.95 4.27 -15.80
N ASP A 135 -14.50 3.07 -16.00
CA ASP A 135 -15.86 2.76 -15.56
C ASP A 135 -15.76 2.09 -14.19
N TRP A 136 -15.92 2.88 -13.13
CA TRP A 136 -15.73 2.42 -11.75
C TRP A 136 -16.69 1.29 -11.33
N LYS A 137 -17.85 1.20 -11.98
CA LYS A 137 -18.78 0.09 -11.78
C LYS A 137 -18.28 -1.18 -12.45
N ALA A 138 -17.66 -1.07 -13.63
CA ALA A 138 -17.00 -2.18 -14.29
C ALA A 138 -15.78 -2.66 -13.49
N GLU A 139 -14.94 -1.75 -12.99
CA GLU A 139 -13.81 -2.07 -12.11
C GLU A 139 -14.27 -2.84 -10.85
N ALA A 140 -15.38 -2.41 -10.22
CA ALA A 140 -15.95 -3.12 -9.08
C ALA A 140 -16.42 -4.53 -9.44
N LEU A 141 -17.06 -4.69 -10.61
CA LEU A 141 -17.51 -6.00 -11.09
C LEU A 141 -16.33 -6.93 -11.38
N ASP A 142 -15.26 -6.44 -11.99
CA ASP A 142 -14.08 -7.25 -12.29
C ASP A 142 -13.31 -7.62 -11.02
N ALA A 143 -13.20 -6.69 -10.05
CA ALA A 143 -12.70 -7.01 -8.71
C ALA A 143 -13.55 -8.09 -8.02
N ALA A 144 -14.87 -8.02 -8.14
CA ALA A 144 -15.78 -9.00 -7.54
C ALA A 144 -15.59 -10.40 -8.15
N LYS A 145 -15.44 -10.49 -9.48
CA LYS A 145 -15.11 -11.74 -10.18
C LYS A 145 -13.75 -12.28 -9.75
N ALA A 146 -12.76 -11.40 -9.58
CA ALA A 146 -11.44 -11.79 -9.11
C ALA A 146 -11.51 -12.41 -7.71
N TYR A 147 -12.23 -11.79 -6.77
CA TYR A 147 -12.47 -12.39 -5.46
C TYR A 147 -13.12 -13.76 -5.58
N GLN A 148 -14.24 -13.88 -6.29
CA GLN A 148 -14.94 -15.17 -6.42
C GLN A 148 -14.07 -16.28 -7.02
N LYS A 149 -13.16 -15.91 -7.94
CA LYS A 149 -12.22 -16.87 -8.56
C LYS A 149 -11.19 -17.41 -7.57
N TYR A 150 -10.63 -16.57 -6.70
CA TYR A 150 -9.53 -16.94 -5.81
C TYR A 150 -9.98 -17.32 -4.40
N THR A 151 -11.10 -16.76 -3.94
CA THR A 151 -11.67 -16.96 -2.62
C THR A 151 -13.18 -16.84 -2.75
N PRO A 152 -13.91 -17.97 -2.90
CA PRO A 152 -15.36 -17.96 -2.97
C PRO A 152 -15.96 -17.32 -1.72
N MET A 153 -16.85 -16.35 -1.92
CA MET A 153 -17.51 -15.57 -0.88
C MET A 153 -19.02 -15.55 -1.13
N SER A 154 -19.80 -15.42 -0.06
CA SER A 154 -21.21 -15.06 -0.18
C SER A 154 -21.38 -13.61 -0.66
N ASP A 155 -22.56 -13.27 -1.19
CA ASP A 155 -22.86 -11.91 -1.66
C ASP A 155 -22.61 -10.84 -0.58
N SER A 156 -22.94 -11.14 0.68
CA SER A 156 -22.72 -10.22 1.80
C SER A 156 -21.24 -10.04 2.11
N GLU A 157 -20.47 -11.14 2.16
CA GLU A 157 -19.02 -11.07 2.40
C GLU A 157 -18.31 -10.34 1.27
N LEU A 158 -18.73 -10.57 0.03
CA LEU A 158 -18.17 -9.92 -1.13
C LEU A 158 -18.49 -8.42 -1.17
N TYR A 159 -19.72 -8.03 -0.80
CA TYR A 159 -20.09 -6.64 -0.64
C TYR A 159 -19.24 -5.94 0.43
N ASP A 160 -19.08 -6.58 1.60
CA ASP A 160 -18.24 -6.05 2.68
C ASP A 160 -16.77 -5.96 2.24
N GLN A 161 -16.28 -6.95 1.50
CA GLN A 161 -14.91 -6.96 0.99
C GLN A 161 -14.66 -5.84 -0.04
N LEU A 162 -15.61 -5.60 -0.94
CA LEU A 162 -15.49 -4.55 -1.96
C LEU A 162 -15.56 -3.15 -1.34
N THR A 163 -16.37 -2.96 -0.30
CA THR A 163 -16.55 -1.64 0.36
C THR A 163 -15.56 -1.36 1.49
N SER A 164 -14.92 -2.41 2.03
CA SER A 164 -13.96 -2.27 3.13
C SER A 164 -12.78 -1.38 2.76
N GLU A 165 -12.41 -0.49 3.68
CA GLU A 165 -11.21 0.34 3.58
C GLU A 165 -9.92 -0.50 3.50
N TYR A 166 -9.91 -1.69 4.11
CA TYR A 166 -8.78 -2.61 4.04
C TYR A 166 -8.88 -3.59 2.85
N GLY A 167 -10.02 -3.60 2.18
CA GLY A 167 -10.27 -4.34 0.94
C GLY A 167 -10.12 -3.43 -0.28
N SER A 168 -11.12 -3.44 -1.14
CA SER A 168 -11.08 -2.68 -2.40
C SER A 168 -11.53 -1.23 -2.28
N GLY A 169 -12.24 -0.85 -1.21
CA GLY A 169 -12.69 0.52 -0.97
C GLY A 169 -13.54 1.13 -2.09
N PHE A 170 -14.36 0.34 -2.78
CA PHE A 170 -15.39 0.84 -3.70
C PHE A 170 -16.53 1.51 -2.94
N THR A 171 -17.26 2.38 -3.63
CA THR A 171 -18.49 2.95 -3.05
C THR A 171 -19.56 1.86 -2.88
N PRO A 172 -20.50 2.03 -1.93
CA PRO A 172 -21.66 1.14 -1.79
C PRO A 172 -22.40 0.90 -3.11
N GLU A 173 -22.56 1.94 -3.94
CA GLU A 173 -23.27 1.86 -5.21
C GLU A 173 -22.51 1.06 -6.27
N GLU A 174 -21.18 1.16 -6.31
CA GLU A 174 -20.33 0.37 -7.20
C GLU A 174 -20.27 -1.09 -6.77
N ALA A 175 -20.12 -1.34 -5.46
CA ALA A 175 -20.13 -2.69 -4.90
C ALA A 175 -21.48 -3.38 -5.12
N GLN A 176 -22.60 -2.69 -4.87
CA GLN A 176 -23.92 -3.26 -5.13
C GLN A 176 -24.11 -3.57 -6.61
N TYR A 177 -23.68 -2.68 -7.51
CA TYR A 177 -23.69 -2.95 -8.94
C TYR A 177 -22.89 -4.22 -9.28
N ALA A 178 -21.70 -4.40 -8.68
CA ALA A 178 -20.91 -5.60 -8.89
C ALA A 178 -21.67 -6.87 -8.47
N ILE A 179 -22.26 -6.89 -7.27
CA ILE A 179 -23.05 -8.04 -6.77
C ILE A 179 -24.23 -8.34 -7.71
N ASP A 180 -24.97 -7.32 -8.13
CA ASP A 180 -26.15 -7.48 -8.98
C ASP A 180 -25.81 -8.04 -10.38
N ASN A 181 -24.57 -7.87 -10.84
CA ASN A 181 -24.10 -8.24 -12.17
C ASN A 181 -23.09 -9.39 -12.17
N LEU A 182 -22.87 -10.07 -11.03
CA LEU A 182 -22.10 -11.30 -10.98
C LEU A 182 -22.87 -12.45 -11.62
N ASP A 183 -22.15 -13.30 -12.35
CA ASP A 183 -22.68 -14.56 -12.86
C ASP A 183 -23.09 -15.45 -11.67
N LYS A 184 -24.32 -15.97 -11.73
CA LYS A 184 -24.93 -16.78 -10.66
C LYS A 184 -24.82 -18.28 -10.92
#